data_AF-A0A966U2W6-F1
#
_entry.id   AF-A0A966U2W6-F1
#
_cell.length_a   1.000
_cell.length_b   1.000
_cell.length_c   1.000
_cell.angle_alpha   90.00
_cell.angle_beta   90.00
_cell.angle_gamma   90.00
#
_symmetry.space_group_name_H-M   'P 1'
#
loop_
_entity.id
_entity.type
_entity.pdbx_description
1 polymer ?
#
loop_
_entity_poly.entity_id
_entity_poly.type
_entity_poly.pdbx_seq_one_letter_code
_entity_poly.pdbx_strand_id
1 'polypeptide(L)'
;MTGPLTRRVPPFDPVTGFSHIAILGITPLALAVNPQLGVNNLAELIAMIRAQPGRLSYGSSGIGGAPHLSTELLRIRVGSLDVVHVPYRGSGPLTQDLLSGTISFAVDAFTTLLPQHNEGRLRIISVFGDQRSAVVPEVPTARESGFDIVTRIANYLAAPPGTPPERLERLAGAARAAMSTPEIARALEAIAVVPVTDSTPERATRFIAEEAALWGPVIRAANIEIE
;
A
#
# COMPACT_ATOMS: atom_id res chain seq x y z
N MET A 1 -7.94 -7.36 3.40
CA MET A 1 -9.12 -6.47 3.37
C MET A 1 -9.66 -6.19 1.96
N THR A 2 -8.84 -5.82 0.98
CA THR A 2 -9.34 -5.42 -0.36
C THR A 2 -9.87 -6.60 -1.19
N GLY A 3 -9.28 -7.79 -1.05
CA GLY A 3 -9.66 -8.97 -1.86
C GLY A 3 -11.16 -9.32 -1.89
N PRO A 4 -11.89 -9.36 -0.76
CA PRO A 4 -13.34 -9.54 -0.78
C PRO A 4 -14.09 -8.49 -1.59
N LEU A 5 -13.63 -7.22 -1.58
CA LEU A 5 -14.28 -6.10 -2.27
C LEU A 5 -14.12 -6.17 -3.80
N THR A 6 -13.13 -6.93 -4.28
CA THR A 6 -12.87 -7.08 -5.72
C THR A 6 -13.60 -8.28 -6.33
N ARG A 7 -14.40 -9.02 -5.56
CA ARG A 7 -15.19 -10.16 -6.07
C ARG A 7 -16.63 -9.74 -6.29
N ARG A 8 -17.24 -10.27 -7.36
CA ARG A 8 -18.67 -10.06 -7.65
C ARG A 8 -19.57 -10.54 -6.52
N VAL A 9 -19.22 -11.68 -5.93
CA VAL A 9 -19.86 -12.23 -4.74
C VAL A 9 -18.80 -12.31 -3.65
N PRO A 10 -18.72 -11.32 -2.75
CA PRO A 10 -17.77 -11.35 -1.65
C PRO A 10 -18.00 -12.59 -0.77
N PRO A 11 -16.96 -13.35 -0.43
CA PRO A 11 -17.11 -14.53 0.43
C PRO A 11 -17.44 -14.17 1.88
N PHE A 12 -17.19 -12.91 2.27
CA PHE A 12 -17.52 -12.33 3.57
C PHE A 12 -17.41 -10.80 3.48
N ASP A 13 -18.03 -10.10 4.44
CA ASP A 13 -17.84 -8.67 4.64
C ASP A 13 -16.55 -8.43 5.44
N PRO A 14 -15.58 -7.61 4.95
CA PRO A 14 -14.30 -7.42 5.63
C PRO A 14 -14.41 -6.65 6.95
N VAL A 15 -15.47 -5.87 7.15
CA VAL A 15 -15.72 -5.03 8.35
C VAL A 15 -16.56 -5.81 9.38
N THR A 16 -17.62 -6.48 8.95
CA THR A 16 -18.57 -7.15 9.86
C THR A 16 -18.37 -8.66 9.97
N GLY A 17 -17.64 -9.27 9.04
CA GLY A 17 -17.34 -10.70 9.04
C GLY A 17 -16.32 -11.13 10.12
N PHE A 18 -15.74 -10.18 10.86
CA PHE A 18 -14.75 -10.43 11.91
C PHE A 18 -14.92 -9.49 13.09
N SER A 19 -14.43 -9.92 14.26
CA SER A 19 -14.14 -9.04 15.38
C SER A 19 -12.68 -8.60 15.30
N HIS A 20 -12.42 -7.36 14.92
CA HIS A 20 -11.06 -6.83 14.80
C HIS A 20 -10.44 -6.56 16.18
N ILE A 21 -9.20 -7.00 16.38
CA ILE A 21 -8.53 -6.97 17.68
C ILE A 21 -7.57 -5.79 17.77
N ALA A 22 -6.60 -5.74 16.87
CA ALA A 22 -5.53 -4.75 16.91
C ALA A 22 -4.84 -4.64 15.55
N ILE A 23 -4.40 -3.44 15.21
CA ILE A 23 -3.43 -3.16 14.15
C ILE A 23 -2.05 -3.30 14.79
N LEU A 24 -1.15 -4.01 14.12
CA LEU A 24 0.21 -4.25 14.61
C LEU A 24 1.19 -3.28 13.97
N GLY A 25 1.11 -3.13 12.65
CA GLY A 25 2.03 -2.28 11.91
C GLY A 25 1.44 -1.85 10.58
N ILE A 26 1.88 -0.67 10.14
CA ILE A 26 1.47 -0.03 8.90
C ILE A 26 2.70 0.16 8.04
N THR A 27 2.64 -0.32 6.80
CA THR A 27 3.67 -0.10 5.78
C THR A 27 3.10 0.85 4.75
N PRO A 28 3.70 2.03 4.51
CA PRO A 28 3.29 2.87 3.41
C PRO A 28 3.56 2.14 2.09
N LEU A 29 2.72 2.39 1.09
CA LEU A 29 3.08 2.05 -0.28
C LEU A 29 3.98 3.15 -0.85
N ALA A 30 4.78 2.80 -1.84
CA ALA A 30 5.63 3.77 -2.53
C ALA A 30 5.70 3.46 -4.02
N LEU A 31 5.95 4.50 -4.80
CA LEU A 31 6.13 4.41 -6.25
C LEU A 31 7.62 4.43 -6.57
N ALA A 32 8.08 3.42 -7.28
CA ALA A 32 9.46 3.31 -7.75
C ALA A 32 9.57 3.14 -9.25
N VAL A 33 10.72 3.56 -9.78
CA VAL A 33 11.12 3.45 -11.19
C VAL A 33 12.51 2.85 -11.30
N ASN A 34 12.84 2.34 -12.48
CA ASN A 34 14.23 2.13 -12.84
C ASN A 34 14.93 3.49 -13.10
N PRO A 35 16.13 3.78 -12.56
CA PRO A 35 16.83 5.04 -12.80
C PRO A 35 17.07 5.34 -14.29
N GLN A 36 17.20 4.32 -15.14
CA GLN A 36 17.38 4.49 -16.59
C GLN A 36 16.15 5.10 -17.29
N LEU A 37 14.96 5.08 -16.65
CA LEU A 37 13.78 5.77 -17.17
C LEU A 37 13.97 7.30 -17.22
N GLY A 38 14.91 7.85 -16.43
CA GLY A 38 15.23 9.27 -16.45
C GLY A 38 14.25 10.17 -15.71
N VAL A 39 13.35 9.61 -14.89
CA VAL A 39 12.45 10.37 -14.01
C VAL A 39 12.92 10.34 -12.56
N ASN A 40 12.75 11.46 -11.86
CA ASN A 40 13.28 11.68 -10.51
C ASN A 40 12.19 11.94 -9.46
N ASN A 41 10.98 12.27 -9.90
CA ASN A 41 9.85 12.57 -9.03
C ASN A 41 8.52 12.19 -9.70
N LEU A 42 7.44 12.22 -8.92
CA LEU A 42 6.10 11.88 -9.39
C LEU A 42 5.60 12.79 -10.53
N ALA A 43 5.93 14.09 -10.49
CA ALA A 43 5.50 15.04 -11.51
C ALA A 43 6.14 14.75 -12.88
N GLU A 44 7.43 14.42 -12.91
CA GLU A 44 8.15 14.01 -14.12
C GLU A 44 7.58 12.72 -14.71
N LEU A 45 7.26 11.72 -13.87
CA LEU A 45 6.61 10.49 -14.33
C LEU A 45 5.24 10.80 -14.96
N ILE A 46 4.41 11.62 -14.31
CA ILE A 46 3.10 12.02 -14.83
C ILE A 46 3.23 12.76 -16.17
N ALA A 47 4.19 13.68 -16.27
CA ALA A 47 4.46 14.41 -17.51
C ALA A 47 4.88 13.46 -18.64
N MET A 48 5.76 12.50 -18.35
CA MET A 48 6.21 11.49 -19.31
C MET A 48 5.06 10.61 -19.79
N ILE A 49 4.20 10.12 -18.87
CA ILE A 49 3.03 9.32 -19.23
C ILE A 49 2.09 10.11 -20.15
N ARG A 50 1.81 11.38 -19.81
CA ARG A 50 0.93 12.24 -20.62
C ARG A 50 1.50 12.52 -22.01
N ALA A 51 2.82 12.61 -22.15
CA ALA A 51 3.49 12.78 -23.43
C ALA A 51 3.50 11.49 -24.28
N GLN A 52 3.32 10.32 -23.67
CA GLN A 52 3.46 9.01 -24.30
C GLN A 52 2.30 8.06 -23.90
N PRO A 53 1.05 8.40 -24.25
CA PRO A 53 -0.11 7.60 -23.85
C PRO A 53 0.00 6.15 -24.34
N GLY A 54 -0.23 5.19 -23.44
CA GLY A 54 -0.22 3.75 -23.74
C GLY A 54 1.17 3.15 -23.99
N ARG A 55 2.24 3.93 -23.81
CA ARG A 55 3.62 3.46 -24.00
C ARG A 55 4.27 2.94 -22.73
N LEU A 56 3.98 3.58 -21.60
CA LEU A 56 4.52 3.14 -20.32
C LEU A 56 3.64 2.04 -19.71
N SER A 57 4.28 1.14 -18.98
CA SER A 57 3.61 0.07 -18.24
C SER A 57 3.94 0.15 -16.76
N TYR A 58 3.03 -0.38 -15.93
CA TYR A 58 3.25 -0.47 -14.50
C TYR A 58 2.99 -1.86 -13.96
N GLY A 59 3.79 -2.25 -12.96
CA GLY A 59 3.61 -3.49 -12.23
C GLY A 59 2.73 -3.35 -11.00
N SER A 60 1.97 -4.40 -10.68
CA SER A 60 1.41 -4.60 -9.34
C SER A 60 1.70 -6.02 -8.84
N SER A 61 1.88 -6.20 -7.54
CA SER A 61 2.10 -7.52 -6.92
C SER A 61 0.85 -8.41 -6.86
N GLY A 62 -0.28 -7.96 -7.40
CA GLY A 62 -1.48 -8.75 -7.61
C GLY A 62 -2.68 -7.89 -7.97
N ILE A 63 -3.56 -8.40 -8.84
CA ILE A 63 -4.81 -7.72 -9.19
C ILE A 63 -5.63 -7.51 -7.91
N GLY A 64 -6.09 -6.28 -7.67
CA GLY A 64 -7.01 -5.95 -6.58
C GLY A 64 -6.36 -5.84 -5.21
N GLY A 65 -5.05 -6.15 -5.13
CA GLY A 65 -4.23 -5.81 -3.97
C GLY A 65 -4.04 -4.30 -3.86
N ALA A 66 -3.69 -3.84 -2.66
CA ALA A 66 -3.43 -2.43 -2.39
C ALA A 66 -2.45 -1.78 -3.40
N PRO A 67 -1.35 -2.44 -3.85
CA PRO A 67 -0.49 -1.89 -4.89
C PRO A 67 -1.18 -1.59 -6.23
N HIS A 68 -2.05 -2.50 -6.70
CA HIS A 68 -2.85 -2.25 -7.91
C HIS A 68 -3.80 -1.06 -7.68
N LEU A 69 -4.56 -1.10 -6.58
CA LEU A 69 -5.54 -0.07 -6.28
C LEU A 69 -4.92 1.31 -6.02
N SER A 70 -3.70 1.38 -5.50
CA SER A 70 -2.97 2.64 -5.32
C SER A 70 -2.59 3.30 -6.64
N THR A 71 -2.21 2.51 -7.66
CA THR A 71 -1.97 3.07 -9.00
C THR A 71 -3.27 3.54 -9.65
N GLU A 72 -4.37 2.81 -9.46
CA GLU A 72 -5.69 3.26 -9.93
C GLU A 72 -6.17 4.52 -9.20
N LEU A 73 -5.91 4.63 -7.89
CA LEU A 73 -6.18 5.86 -7.16
C LEU A 73 -5.35 7.03 -7.70
N LEU A 74 -4.06 6.81 -8.02
CA LEU A 74 -3.23 7.81 -8.69
C LEU A 74 -3.83 8.23 -10.03
N ARG A 75 -4.24 7.28 -10.88
CA ARG A 75 -4.92 7.54 -12.16
C ARG A 75 -6.14 8.43 -11.98
N ILE A 76 -6.99 8.12 -11.01
CA ILE A 76 -8.20 8.91 -10.69
C ILE A 76 -7.82 10.33 -10.25
N ARG A 77 -6.86 10.47 -9.32
CA ARG A 77 -6.49 11.77 -8.74
C ARG A 77 -5.75 12.69 -9.73
N VAL A 78 -5.04 12.12 -10.69
CA VAL A 78 -4.30 12.88 -11.73
C VAL A 78 -5.21 13.30 -12.89
N GLY A 79 -6.43 12.77 -12.97
CA GLY A 79 -7.37 13.05 -14.06
C GLY A 79 -7.14 12.19 -15.30
N SER A 80 -6.85 10.90 -15.08
CA SER A 80 -6.50 9.86 -16.07
C SER A 80 -5.00 9.82 -16.44
N LEU A 81 -4.45 8.60 -16.47
CA LEU A 81 -3.11 8.28 -16.94
C LEU A 81 -3.20 7.03 -17.83
N ASP A 82 -2.85 7.18 -19.11
CA ASP A 82 -2.85 6.08 -20.07
C ASP A 82 -1.55 5.28 -19.96
N VAL A 83 -1.61 4.18 -19.20
CA VAL A 83 -0.49 3.26 -18.95
C VAL A 83 -1.00 1.81 -18.99
N VAL A 84 -0.13 0.86 -19.27
CA VAL A 84 -0.52 -0.57 -19.33
C VAL A 84 -0.28 -1.24 -17.98
N HIS A 85 -1.30 -1.88 -17.41
CA HIS A 85 -1.13 -2.67 -16.19
C HIS A 85 -0.54 -4.05 -16.51
N VAL A 86 0.52 -4.43 -15.80
CA VAL A 86 1.13 -5.76 -15.85
C VAL A 86 1.01 -6.40 -14.46
N PRO A 87 0.10 -7.37 -14.26
CA PRO A 87 -0.09 -8.02 -12.97
C PRO A 87 0.95 -9.13 -12.74
N TYR A 88 1.50 -9.18 -11.52
CA TYR A 88 2.42 -10.23 -11.07
C TYR A 88 1.83 -11.05 -9.93
N ARG A 89 2.39 -12.25 -9.71
CA ARG A 89 2.06 -13.12 -8.56
C ARG A 89 2.98 -12.81 -7.37
N GLY A 90 2.91 -11.58 -6.88
CA GLY A 90 3.72 -11.09 -5.76
C GLY A 90 4.86 -10.16 -6.18
N SER A 91 5.49 -9.57 -5.17
CA SER A 91 6.49 -8.51 -5.30
C SER A 91 7.83 -8.94 -5.89
N GLY A 92 8.21 -10.22 -5.74
CA GLY A 92 9.47 -10.76 -6.25
C GLY A 92 9.60 -10.64 -7.77
N PRO A 93 8.72 -11.30 -8.56
CA PRO A 93 8.71 -11.17 -10.02
C PRO A 93 8.53 -9.72 -10.50
N LEU A 94 7.65 -8.94 -9.85
CA LEU A 94 7.48 -7.51 -10.14
C LEU A 94 8.78 -6.74 -10.03
N THR A 95 9.53 -6.97 -8.95
CA THR A 95 10.78 -6.25 -8.69
C THR A 95 11.83 -6.58 -9.74
N GLN A 96 11.91 -7.85 -10.20
CA GLN A 96 12.83 -8.25 -11.26
C GLN A 96 12.53 -7.55 -12.59
N ASP A 97 11.26 -7.45 -12.96
CA ASP A 97 10.86 -6.81 -14.23
C ASP A 97 11.01 -5.29 -14.16
N LEU A 98 10.85 -4.68 -12.99
CA LEU A 98 11.16 -3.27 -12.78
C LEU A 98 12.69 -3.01 -12.86
N LEU A 99 13.49 -3.89 -12.25
CA LEU A 99 14.96 -3.81 -12.30
C LEU A 99 15.51 -3.95 -13.72
N SER A 100 14.89 -4.77 -14.56
CA SER A 100 15.28 -4.92 -15.96
C SER A 100 14.76 -3.81 -16.87
N GLY A 101 13.81 -3.00 -16.40
CA GLY A 101 13.12 -1.98 -17.22
C GLY A 101 12.02 -2.55 -18.12
N THR A 102 11.65 -3.82 -17.94
CA THR A 102 10.52 -4.45 -18.65
C THR A 102 9.19 -3.75 -18.34
N ILE A 103 9.04 -3.27 -17.10
CA ILE A 103 7.99 -2.33 -16.71
C ILE A 103 8.59 -0.97 -16.34
N SER A 104 7.86 0.10 -16.62
CA SER A 104 8.36 1.47 -16.43
C SER A 104 8.38 1.88 -14.96
N PHE A 105 7.32 1.56 -14.22
CA PHE A 105 7.21 1.87 -12.79
C PHE A 105 6.41 0.81 -12.03
N ALA A 106 6.46 0.84 -10.71
CA ALA A 106 5.56 0.07 -9.88
C ALA A 106 5.20 0.82 -8.61
N VAL A 107 4.00 0.57 -8.11
CA VAL A 107 3.67 0.82 -6.71
C VAL A 107 3.81 -0.51 -5.98
N ASP A 108 4.46 -0.54 -4.84
CA ASP A 108 4.50 -1.71 -3.96
C ASP A 108 4.81 -1.32 -2.51
N ALA A 109 4.86 -2.31 -1.62
CA ALA A 109 5.26 -2.14 -0.23
C ALA A 109 6.63 -1.46 -0.14
N PHE A 110 6.72 -0.40 0.67
CA PHE A 110 7.98 0.32 0.88
C PHE A 110 9.12 -0.63 1.29
N THR A 111 8.82 -1.61 2.15
CA THR A 111 9.73 -2.68 2.61
C THR A 111 10.39 -3.46 1.45
N THR A 112 9.68 -3.64 0.35
CA THR A 112 10.15 -4.38 -0.84
C THR A 112 11.09 -3.51 -1.68
N LEU A 113 10.76 -2.23 -1.82
CA LEU A 113 11.45 -1.31 -2.72
C LEU A 113 12.73 -0.73 -2.08
N LEU A 114 12.73 -0.57 -0.74
CA LEU A 114 13.81 0.09 -0.01
C LEU A 114 15.21 -0.51 -0.25
N PRO A 115 15.43 -1.84 -0.20
CA PRO A 115 16.77 -2.39 -0.45
C PRO A 115 17.29 -2.05 -1.85
N GLN A 116 16.42 -2.15 -2.87
CA GLN A 116 16.77 -1.82 -4.25
C GLN A 116 17.05 -0.32 -4.44
N HIS A 117 16.34 0.50 -3.67
CA HIS A 117 16.55 1.94 -3.64
C HIS A 117 17.91 2.33 -3.04
N ASN A 118 18.23 1.76 -1.89
CA ASN A 118 19.50 2.01 -1.20
C ASN A 118 20.71 1.57 -2.02
N GLU A 119 20.57 0.51 -2.82
CA GLU A 119 21.60 0.04 -3.74
C GLU A 119 21.64 0.82 -5.06
N GLY A 120 20.76 1.81 -5.27
CA GLY A 120 20.67 2.63 -6.47
C GLY A 120 20.16 1.88 -7.71
N ARG A 121 19.65 0.64 -7.54
CA ARG A 121 19.12 -0.18 -8.64
C ARG A 121 17.71 0.23 -9.02
N LEU A 122 16.92 0.67 -8.04
CA LEU A 122 15.63 1.33 -8.23
C LEU A 122 15.66 2.73 -7.62
N ARG A 123 14.71 3.58 -8.00
CA ARG A 123 14.49 4.87 -7.36
C ARG A 123 13.05 4.97 -6.88
N ILE A 124 12.86 5.11 -5.56
CA ILE A 124 11.58 5.52 -5.02
C ILE A 124 11.43 7.02 -5.31
N ILE A 125 10.35 7.40 -5.98
CA ILE A 125 10.10 8.78 -6.42
C ILE A 125 8.87 9.40 -5.76
N SER A 126 8.11 8.61 -5.00
CA SER A 126 7.02 9.12 -4.15
C SER A 126 6.65 8.12 -3.06
N VAL A 127 6.43 8.60 -1.85
CA VAL A 127 5.86 7.83 -0.75
C VAL A 127 4.36 8.09 -0.68
N PHE A 128 3.52 7.05 -0.66
CA PHE A 128 2.07 7.20 -0.51
C PHE A 128 1.66 7.17 0.97
N GLY A 129 2.54 7.66 1.84
CA GLY A 129 2.31 7.77 3.27
C GLY A 129 1.77 9.14 3.65
N ASP A 130 1.22 9.21 4.85
CA ASP A 130 0.73 10.43 5.50
C ASP A 130 1.87 11.44 5.73
N GLN A 131 3.09 10.92 5.90
CA GLN A 131 4.33 11.64 6.14
C GLN A 131 5.45 10.98 5.31
N ARG A 132 6.57 11.69 5.16
CA ARG A 132 7.77 11.12 4.56
C ARG A 132 8.27 9.94 5.40
N SER A 133 8.94 9.01 4.73
CA SER A 133 9.62 7.92 5.43
C SER A 133 10.86 8.43 6.14
N ALA A 134 11.05 8.07 7.41
CA ALA A 134 12.22 8.48 8.18
C ALA A 134 13.54 7.91 7.62
N VAL A 135 13.48 6.81 6.86
CA VAL A 135 14.66 6.16 6.27
C VAL A 135 15.02 6.69 4.88
N VAL A 136 14.14 7.45 4.23
CA VAL A 136 14.38 8.17 2.95
C VAL A 136 13.75 9.58 2.97
N PRO A 137 14.13 10.45 3.92
CA PRO A 137 13.45 11.73 4.16
C PRO A 137 13.51 12.69 2.96
N GLU A 138 14.40 12.46 2.01
CA GLU A 138 14.52 13.20 0.76
C GLU A 138 13.39 12.93 -0.23
N VAL A 139 12.73 11.76 -0.15
CA VAL A 139 11.64 11.39 -1.07
C VAL A 139 10.33 12.02 -0.58
N PRO A 140 9.66 12.86 -1.40
CA PRO A 140 8.42 13.50 -1.01
C PRO A 140 7.26 12.50 -0.99
N THR A 141 6.25 12.82 -0.18
CA THR A 141 4.95 12.16 -0.27
C THR A 141 4.21 12.55 -1.55
N ALA A 142 3.23 11.74 -1.95
CA ALA A 142 2.31 12.10 -3.03
C ALA A 142 1.54 13.41 -2.71
N ARG A 143 1.18 13.61 -1.43
CA ARG A 143 0.50 14.84 -0.95
C ARG A 143 1.36 16.08 -1.13
N GLU A 144 2.64 16.02 -0.78
CA GLU A 144 3.59 17.12 -1.02
C GLU A 144 3.78 17.39 -2.51
N SER A 145 3.55 16.40 -3.36
CA SER A 145 3.56 16.53 -4.82
C SER A 145 2.22 17.01 -5.40
N GLY A 146 1.25 17.38 -4.56
CA GLY A 146 -0.06 17.91 -4.97
C GLY A 146 -1.15 16.86 -5.21
N PHE A 147 -0.91 15.59 -4.88
CA PHE A 147 -1.87 14.50 -5.06
C PHE A 147 -2.31 13.94 -3.70
N ASP A 148 -3.59 14.10 -3.35
CA ASP A 148 -4.16 13.56 -2.12
C ASP A 148 -4.30 12.03 -2.18
N ILE A 149 -3.16 11.36 -2.02
CA ILE A 149 -2.99 9.92 -2.07
C ILE A 149 -2.25 9.51 -0.81
N VAL A 150 -2.93 8.71 0.00
CA VAL A 150 -2.35 8.02 1.13
C VAL A 150 -2.86 6.59 1.13
N THR A 151 -1.95 5.65 0.97
CA THR A 151 -2.26 4.22 0.80
C THR A 151 -1.20 3.38 1.48
N ARG A 152 -1.63 2.27 2.06
CA ARG A 152 -0.82 1.50 2.98
C ARG A 152 -1.21 0.03 2.97
N ILE A 153 -0.30 -0.80 3.46
CA ILE A 153 -0.56 -2.16 3.86
C ILE A 153 -0.59 -2.17 5.39
N ALA A 154 -1.59 -2.83 5.98
CA ALA A 154 -1.68 -2.99 7.41
C ALA A 154 -1.64 -4.47 7.79
N ASN A 155 -0.86 -4.78 8.81
CA ASN A 155 -0.89 -6.08 9.48
C ASN A 155 -1.77 -5.93 10.73
N TYR A 156 -2.79 -6.78 10.87
CA TYR A 156 -3.76 -6.69 11.95
C TYR A 156 -4.21 -8.08 12.41
N LEU A 157 -4.69 -8.13 13.65
CA LEU A 157 -5.29 -9.30 14.29
C LEU A 157 -6.81 -9.21 14.21
N ALA A 158 -7.45 -10.33 13.90
CA ALA A 158 -8.90 -10.47 13.88
C ALA A 158 -9.29 -11.84 14.45
N ALA A 159 -10.50 -11.91 15.01
CA ALA A 159 -11.12 -13.13 15.53
C ALA A 159 -12.45 -13.39 14.82
N PRO A 160 -13.00 -14.62 14.94
CA PRO A 160 -14.36 -14.90 14.47
C PRO A 160 -15.38 -13.90 15.03
N PRO A 161 -16.44 -13.59 14.25
CA PRO A 161 -17.46 -12.66 14.69
C PRO A 161 -18.15 -13.16 15.97
N GLY A 162 -18.49 -12.23 16.87
CA GLY A 162 -19.12 -12.56 18.16
C GLY A 162 -18.16 -12.99 19.27
N THR A 163 -16.83 -12.87 19.04
CA THR A 163 -15.84 -13.09 20.11
C THR A 163 -16.09 -12.13 21.28
N PRO A 164 -16.15 -12.61 22.55
CA PRO A 164 -16.44 -11.76 23.70
C PRO A 164 -15.50 -10.55 23.83
N PRO A 165 -16.01 -9.33 24.13
CA PRO A 165 -15.21 -8.11 24.21
C PRO A 165 -14.00 -8.21 25.14
N GLU A 166 -14.16 -8.86 26.30
CA GLU A 166 -13.07 -9.08 27.27
C GLU A 166 -11.86 -9.83 26.68
N ARG A 167 -12.10 -10.76 25.73
CA ARG A 167 -11.04 -11.52 25.06
C ARG A 167 -10.35 -10.68 24.00
N LEU A 168 -11.11 -9.87 23.27
CA LEU A 168 -10.57 -8.91 22.30
C LEU A 168 -9.65 -7.92 23.01
N GLU A 169 -10.11 -7.33 24.13
CA GLU A 169 -9.32 -6.38 24.91
C GLU A 169 -8.05 -6.99 25.47
N ARG A 170 -8.12 -8.22 25.99
CA ARG A 170 -6.93 -8.92 26.50
C ARG A 170 -5.87 -9.11 25.40
N LEU A 171 -6.29 -9.51 24.20
CA LEU A 171 -5.37 -9.69 23.07
C LEU A 171 -4.85 -8.35 22.52
N ALA A 172 -5.71 -7.33 22.44
CA ALA A 172 -5.30 -5.99 22.04
C ALA A 172 -4.29 -5.38 23.02
N GLY A 173 -4.49 -5.58 24.32
CA GLY A 173 -3.52 -5.18 25.35
C GLY A 173 -2.16 -5.84 25.19
N ALA A 174 -2.14 -7.16 24.92
CA ALA A 174 -0.89 -7.88 24.65
C ALA A 174 -0.21 -7.38 23.36
N ALA A 175 -0.98 -7.11 22.30
CA ALA A 175 -0.47 -6.57 21.05
C ALA A 175 0.17 -5.19 21.24
N ARG A 176 -0.49 -4.26 21.97
CA ARG A 176 0.07 -2.94 22.30
C ARG A 176 1.37 -3.04 23.08
N ALA A 177 1.42 -3.92 24.08
CA ALA A 177 2.62 -4.14 24.88
C ALA A 177 3.79 -4.67 24.02
N ALA A 178 3.54 -5.62 23.13
CA ALA A 178 4.54 -6.14 22.22
C ALA A 178 5.04 -5.06 21.25
N MET A 179 4.13 -4.34 20.57
CA MET A 179 4.52 -3.29 19.60
C MET A 179 5.25 -2.11 20.25
N SER A 180 5.05 -1.89 21.56
CA SER A 180 5.76 -0.86 22.33
C SER A 180 7.16 -1.31 22.81
N THR A 181 7.56 -2.56 22.55
CA THR A 181 8.90 -3.04 22.92
C THR A 181 9.94 -2.38 22.01
N PRO A 182 10.97 -1.68 22.55
CA PRO A 182 11.93 -0.94 21.72
C PRO A 182 12.71 -1.79 20.70
N GLU A 183 12.90 -3.08 20.98
CA GLU A 183 13.50 -4.01 20.03
C GLU A 183 12.60 -4.28 18.83
N ILE A 184 11.30 -4.53 19.07
CA ILE A 184 10.30 -4.75 18.02
C ILE A 184 10.11 -3.48 17.20
N ALA A 185 9.96 -2.33 17.87
CA ALA A 185 9.80 -1.04 17.20
C ALA A 185 10.97 -0.75 16.24
N ARG A 186 12.22 -0.89 16.73
CA ARG A 186 13.42 -0.68 15.90
C ARG A 186 13.51 -1.66 14.73
N ALA A 187 13.19 -2.94 14.96
CA ALA A 187 13.21 -3.94 13.90
C ALA A 187 12.19 -3.65 12.79
N LEU A 188 10.99 -3.18 13.16
CA LEU A 188 9.95 -2.76 12.22
C LEU A 188 10.32 -1.47 11.48
N GLU A 189 10.80 -0.46 12.21
CA GLU A 189 11.22 0.82 11.63
C GLU A 189 12.40 0.68 10.66
N ALA A 190 13.34 -0.23 10.94
CA ALA A 190 14.47 -0.53 10.06
C ALA A 190 14.03 -1.01 8.66
N ILE A 191 12.82 -1.55 8.54
CA ILE A 191 12.21 -1.95 7.27
C ILE A 191 11.06 -1.02 6.86
N ALA A 192 10.94 0.16 7.47
CA ALA A 192 9.88 1.15 7.23
C ALA A 192 8.44 0.66 7.53
N VAL A 193 8.31 -0.29 8.46
CA VAL A 193 7.01 -0.61 9.07
C VAL A 193 6.84 0.28 10.30
N VAL A 194 5.76 1.06 10.34
CA VAL A 194 5.41 1.90 11.48
C VAL A 194 4.66 1.04 12.50
N PRO A 195 5.20 0.79 13.70
CA PRO A 195 4.50 0.03 14.73
C PRO A 195 3.28 0.83 15.23
N VAL A 196 2.17 0.13 15.48
CA VAL A 196 0.97 0.73 16.08
C VAL A 196 0.92 0.34 17.56
N THR A 197 1.31 1.27 18.43
CA THR A 197 1.48 1.04 19.87
C THR A 197 0.21 1.30 20.69
N ASP A 198 -0.79 1.92 20.07
CA ASP A 198 -2.02 2.42 20.69
C ASP A 198 -3.28 1.84 20.04
N SER A 199 -3.18 0.65 19.47
CA SER A 199 -4.32 -0.03 18.83
C SER A 199 -5.31 -0.60 19.85
N THR A 200 -6.61 -0.37 19.63
CA THR A 200 -7.73 -1.00 20.36
C THR A 200 -8.65 -1.74 19.37
N PRO A 201 -9.52 -2.65 19.82
CA PRO A 201 -10.53 -3.27 18.97
C PRO A 201 -11.40 -2.25 18.21
N GLU A 202 -11.79 -1.15 18.85
CA GLU A 202 -12.56 -0.07 18.23
C GLU A 202 -11.75 0.64 17.15
N ARG A 203 -10.47 0.96 17.43
CA ARG A 203 -9.60 1.58 16.44
C ARG A 203 -9.34 0.65 15.26
N ALA A 204 -9.11 -0.63 15.50
CA ALA A 204 -8.91 -1.62 14.46
C ALA A 204 -10.17 -1.74 13.58
N THR A 205 -11.35 -1.80 14.19
CA THR A 205 -12.63 -1.83 13.47
C THR A 205 -12.84 -0.57 12.64
N ARG A 206 -12.61 0.61 13.21
CA ARG A 206 -12.70 1.89 12.50
C ARG A 206 -11.73 1.94 11.32
N PHE A 207 -10.48 1.53 11.51
CA PHE A 207 -9.48 1.51 10.45
C PHE A 207 -9.90 0.64 9.26
N ILE A 208 -10.42 -0.56 9.53
CA ILE A 208 -10.89 -1.46 8.46
C ILE A 208 -12.10 -0.86 7.73
N ALA A 209 -13.01 -0.20 8.44
CA ALA A 209 -14.14 0.50 7.83
C ALA A 209 -13.70 1.68 6.95
N GLU A 210 -12.75 2.49 7.41
CA GLU A 210 -12.18 3.62 6.66
C GLU A 210 -11.50 3.16 5.38
N GLU A 211 -10.71 2.08 5.45
CA GLU A 211 -10.06 1.52 4.29
C GLU A 211 -11.06 0.86 3.31
N ALA A 212 -12.10 0.19 3.81
CA ALA A 212 -13.18 -0.30 2.94
C ALA A 212 -13.90 0.85 2.21
N ALA A 213 -14.12 1.97 2.90
CA ALA A 213 -14.71 3.17 2.34
C ALA A 213 -13.79 3.86 1.30
N LEU A 214 -12.47 3.79 1.48
CA LEU A 214 -11.49 4.26 0.50
C LEU A 214 -11.49 3.39 -0.75
N TRP A 215 -11.40 2.06 -0.58
CA TRP A 215 -11.14 1.15 -1.69
C TRP A 215 -12.38 0.80 -2.51
N GLY A 216 -13.57 0.76 -1.90
CA GLY A 216 -14.82 0.44 -2.60
C GLY A 216 -15.09 1.33 -3.84
N PRO A 217 -15.02 2.67 -3.72
CA PRO A 217 -15.15 3.58 -4.86
C PRO A 217 -14.06 3.40 -5.92
N VAL A 218 -12.79 3.19 -5.51
CA VAL A 218 -11.67 3.00 -6.45
C VAL A 218 -11.86 1.74 -7.28
N ILE A 219 -12.23 0.62 -6.65
CA ILE A 219 -12.49 -0.67 -7.32
C ILE A 219 -13.59 -0.52 -8.37
N ARG A 220 -14.70 0.16 -8.01
CA ARG A 220 -15.81 0.41 -8.95
C ARG A 220 -15.39 1.33 -10.10
N ALA A 221 -14.68 2.41 -9.80
CA ALA A 221 -14.24 3.36 -10.83
C ALA A 221 -13.24 2.74 -11.82
N ALA A 222 -12.38 1.83 -11.34
CA ALA A 222 -11.41 1.11 -12.15
C ALA A 222 -11.97 -0.17 -12.80
N ASN A 223 -13.25 -0.51 -12.56
CA ASN A 223 -13.90 -1.73 -13.04
C ASN A 223 -13.10 -3.01 -12.72
N ILE A 224 -12.57 -3.10 -11.50
CA ILE A 224 -11.78 -4.25 -11.06
C ILE A 224 -12.70 -5.33 -10.51
N GLU A 225 -12.70 -6.49 -11.15
CA GLU A 225 -13.38 -7.70 -10.71
C GLU A 225 -12.42 -8.89 -10.83
N ILE A 226 -12.35 -9.71 -9.79
CA ILE A 226 -11.58 -10.96 -9.73
C ILE A 226 -12.57 -12.08 -9.47
N GLU A 227 -12.36 -13.22 -10.15
CA GLU A 227 -13.13 -14.45 -9.91
C GLU A 227 -12.86 -15.08 -8.53
#